data_AF-A0A2M7M131-F1
#
_entry.id   AF-A0A2M7M131-F1
#
_cell.length_a   1.000
_cell.length_b   1.000
_cell.length_c   1.000
_cell.angle_alpha   90.00
_cell.angle_beta   90.00
_cell.angle_gamma   90.00
#
_symmetry.space_group_name_H-M   'P 1'
#
loop_
_entity.id
_entity.type
_entity.pdbx_description
1 polymer ?
#
loop_
_entity_poly.entity_id
_entity_poly.type
_entity_poly.pdbx_seq_one_letter_code
_entity_poly.pdbx_strand_id
1 'polypeptide(L)' 'MNDDRISILGETIDKENFPILYKWAKDNSETLEQQLKSLADKWHEGSIISAMQALESDLEHG' A
#
# COMPACT_ATOMS: atom_id res chain seq x y z
N MET A 1 -13.56 -8.23 17.14
CA MET A 1 -12.16 -8.30 16.66
C MET A 1 -12.14 -7.49 15.38
N ASN A 2 -11.67 -6.24 15.43
CA ASN A 2 -11.55 -5.41 14.24
C ASN A 2 -10.21 -5.73 13.59
N ASP A 3 -10.25 -6.66 12.63
CA ASP A 3 -9.10 -6.96 11.79
C ASP A 3 -8.95 -5.83 10.75
N ASP A 4 -8.50 -4.66 11.22
CA ASP A 4 -8.26 -3.45 10.40
C ASP A 4 -6.88 -3.52 9.73
N ARG A 5 -6.48 -4.72 9.27
CA ARG A 5 -5.18 -4.99 8.65
C ARG A 5 -5.37 -5.82 7.40
N ILE A 6 -4.71 -5.45 6.32
CA ILE A 6 -4.73 -6.17 5.04
C ILE A 6 -3.30 -6.49 4.64
N SER A 7 -3.03 -7.74 4.32
CA SER A 7 -1.69 -8.16 3.89
C SER A 7 -1.58 -8.09 2.36
N ILE A 8 -0.61 -7.34 1.85
CA ILE A 8 -0.31 -7.20 0.41
C ILE A 8 1.20 -7.34 0.19
N LEU A 9 1.62 -8.19 -0.76
CA LEU A 9 3.04 -8.46 -1.08
C LEU A 9 3.91 -8.87 0.12
N GLY A 10 3.31 -9.50 1.14
CA GLY A 10 4.00 -9.91 2.36
C GLY A 10 4.07 -8.83 3.45
N GLU A 11 3.59 -7.62 3.16
CA GLU A 11 3.55 -6.50 4.11
C GLU A 11 2.13 -6.24 4.62
N THR A 12 2.02 -5.58 5.78
CA THR A 12 0.73 -5.28 6.42
C THR A 12 0.35 -3.83 6.23
N ILE A 13 -0.81 -3.60 5.61
CA ILE A 13 -1.46 -2.30 5.48
C ILE A 13 -2.49 -2.18 6.59
N ASP A 14 -2.24 -1.27 7.54
CA ASP A 14 -3.18 -0.94 8.59
C ASP A 14 -3.81 0.43 8.34
N LYS A 15 -5.04 0.59 8.82
CA LYS A 15 -5.81 1.83 8.64
C LYS A 15 -5.21 3.05 9.36
N GLU A 16 -4.40 2.84 10.40
CA GLU A 16 -3.85 3.95 11.21
C GLU A 16 -2.66 4.60 10.51
N ASN A 17 -1.78 3.81 9.91
CA ASN A 17 -0.59 4.27 9.19
C ASN A 17 -0.86 4.52 7.70
N PHE A 18 -1.76 3.74 7.10
CA PHE A 18 -2.04 3.78 5.67
C PHE A 18 -3.56 3.83 5.38
N PRO A 19 -4.27 4.90 5.78
CA PRO A 19 -5.73 4.97 5.66
C PRO A 19 -6.26 4.93 4.23
N ILE A 20 -5.59 5.56 3.24
CA ILE A 20 -6.08 5.55 1.84
C ILE A 20 -5.72 4.23 1.20
N LEU A 21 -4.50 3.70 1.42
CA LEU A 21 -4.14 2.39 0.92
C LEU A 21 -5.04 1.30 1.52
N TYR A 22 -5.38 1.39 2.81
CA TYR A 22 -6.32 0.47 3.45
C TYR A 22 -7.71 0.54 2.78
N LYS A 23 -8.22 1.74 2.52
CA LYS A 23 -9.50 1.90 1.82
C LYS A 23 -9.44 1.36 0.39
N TRP A 24 -8.35 1.61 -0.33
CA TRP A 24 -8.13 1.10 -1.67
C TRP A 24 -8.01 -0.42 -1.69
N ALA A 25 -7.26 -1.00 -0.75
CA ALA A 25 -7.10 -2.43 -0.60
C ALA A 25 -8.44 -3.14 -0.40
N LYS A 26 -9.41 -2.51 0.29
CA LYS A 26 -10.76 -3.07 0.47
C LYS A 26 -11.60 -3.09 -0.79
N ASP A 27 -11.37 -2.15 -1.69
CA ASP A 27 -12.17 -1.99 -2.91
C ASP A 27 -11.52 -2.68 -4.12
N ASN A 28 -10.19 -2.58 -4.25
CA ASN A 28 -9.39 -3.08 -5.37
C ASN A 28 -7.97 -3.49 -4.91
N SER A 29 -7.87 -4.56 -4.10
CA SER A 29 -6.59 -5.10 -3.62
C SER A 29 -5.62 -5.50 -4.74
N GLU A 30 -6.12 -6.05 -5.85
CA GLU A 30 -5.28 -6.50 -6.98
C GLU A 30 -4.57 -5.32 -7.66
N THR A 31 -5.30 -4.22 -7.89
CA THR A 31 -4.74 -3.01 -8.49
C THR A 31 -3.70 -2.36 -7.58
N LEU A 32 -3.96 -2.33 -6.27
CA LEU A 32 -3.02 -1.82 -5.28
C LEU A 32 -1.75 -2.67 -5.24
N GLU A 33 -1.89 -4.00 -5.24
CA GLU A 33 -0.75 -4.93 -5.30
C GLU A 33 0.14 -4.65 -6.52
N GLN A 34 -0.45 -4.52 -7.72
CA GLN A 34 0.30 -4.25 -8.94
C GLN A 34 1.02 -2.90 -8.91
N GLN A 35 0.41 -1.88 -8.32
CA GLN A 35 1.01 -0.56 -8.17
C GLN A 35 2.18 -0.58 -7.18
N LEU A 36 2.00 -1.17 -6.01
CA LEU A 36 3.07 -1.31 -5.02
C LEU A 36 4.24 -2.09 -5.58
N LYS A 37 3.97 -3.19 -6.29
CA LYS A 37 5.01 -3.96 -6.99
C LYS A 37 5.74 -3.11 -8.03
N SER A 38 5.01 -2.34 -8.83
CA SER A 38 5.60 -1.48 -9.86
C SER A 38 6.43 -0.33 -9.28
N LEU A 39 6.00 0.26 -8.17
CA LEU A 39 6.75 1.30 -7.44
C LEU A 39 8.02 0.73 -6.82
N ALA A 40 7.90 -0.41 -6.15
CA ALA A 40 9.04 -1.10 -5.55
C ALA A 40 10.05 -1.56 -6.60
N ASP A 41 9.62 -2.00 -7.78
CA ASP A 41 10.53 -2.36 -8.88
C ASP A 41 11.25 -1.14 -9.48
N LYS A 42 10.53 0.00 -9.60
CA LYS A 42 11.12 1.27 -10.05
C LYS A 42 12.15 1.82 -9.08
N TRP A 43 11.95 1.61 -7.79
CA TRP A 43 12.84 2.11 -6.75
C TRP A 43 13.88 1.05 -6.47
N HIS A 44 15.15 1.34 -6.77
CA HIS A 44 16.27 0.37 -6.71
C HIS A 44 16.45 -0.37 -5.36
N GLU A 45 15.75 0.05 -4.30
CA GLU A 45 15.71 -0.60 -2.99
C GLU A 45 14.70 -1.77 -2.88
N GLY A 46 13.74 -1.92 -3.80
CA GLY A 46 12.79 -3.05 -3.80
C GLY A 46 11.85 -3.12 -2.59
N SER A 47 11.82 -2.08 -1.75
CA SER A 47 11.07 -2.08 -0.49
C SER A 47 9.59 -1.75 -0.71
N ILE A 48 8.72 -2.73 -0.44
CA ILE A 48 7.26 -2.54 -0.50
C ILE A 48 6.80 -1.48 0.52
N ILE A 49 7.41 -1.43 1.72
CA ILE A 49 7.12 -0.39 2.73
C ILE A 49 7.37 1.00 2.16
N SER A 50 8.52 1.20 1.49
CA SER A 50 8.84 2.49 0.88
C SER A 50 7.85 2.84 -0.22
N ALA A 51 7.45 1.85 -1.04
CA ALA A 51 6.41 2.03 -2.06
C ALA A 51 5.04 2.39 -1.46
N MET A 52 4.67 1.79 -0.32
CA MET A 52 3.44 2.14 0.41
C MET A 52 3.49 3.56 0.93
N GLN A 53 4.56 3.97 1.61
CA GLN A 53 4.70 5.35 2.11
C GLN A 53 4.64 6.39 0.99
N ALA A 54 5.28 6.08 -0.14
CA ALA A 54 5.28 6.93 -1.32
C ALA A 54 3.89 7.08 -1.94
N LEU A 55 3.22 5.94 -2.15
CA LEU A 55 1.91 5.91 -2.78
C LEU A 55 0.85 6.55 -1.87
N GLU A 56 0.89 6.28 -0.57
CA GLU A 56 0.00 6.92 0.41
C GLU A 56 0.16 8.46 0.36
N SER A 57 1.41 8.95 0.39
CA SER A 57 1.68 10.39 0.29
C SER A 57 1.22 10.97 -1.07
N ASP A 58 1.47 10.27 -2.17
CA ASP A 58 1.03 10.71 -3.51
C ASP A 58 -0.51 10.81 -3.59
N LEU A 59 -1.23 9.86 -3.01
CA LEU A 59 -2.69 9.86 -2.95
C LEU A 59 -3.26 10.90 -1.97
N GLU A 60 -2.54 11.23 -0.90
CA GLU A 60 -2.93 12.29 0.04
C GLU A 60 -2.79 13.70 -0.57
N HIS A 61 -1.87 13.87 -1.52
CA HIS A 61 -1.56 15.16 -2.17
C HIS A 61 -2.13 15.32 -3.58
N GLY A 62 -2.68 14.25 -4.16
CA GLY A 62 -3.25 14.18 -5.52
C GLY A 62 -4.68 14.67 -5.67
#